data_AF-A0A5Q4ZYA0-F1
#
_entry.id   AF-A0A5Q4ZYA0-F1
#
_cell.length_a   1.000
_cell.length_b   1.000
_cell.length_c   1.000
_cell.angle_alpha   90.00
_cell.angle_beta   90.00
_cell.angle_gamma   90.00
#
_symmetry.space_group_name_H-M   'P 1'
#
loop_
_entity.id
_entity.type
_entity.pdbx_description
1 polymer ?
#
loop_
_entity_poly.entity_id
_entity_poly.type
_entity_poly.pdbx_seq_one_letter_code
_entity_poly.pdbx_strand_id
1 'polypeptide(L)'
;MSRALLDDVVLKLIDALLIKNGHVTSRDVYKYVGLGRQKVSTLFQIYLNQNPNSMSYVPGKRKYIVSDSFKPQFLNEDEAEIFIKSLEIVFGTFT
;
A
#
# COMPACT_ATOMS: atom_id res chain seq x y z
N MET A 1 2.56 -18.90 0.72
CA MET A 1 3.26 -17.82 1.44
C MET A 1 2.77 -17.80 2.88
N SER A 2 3.64 -17.60 3.87
CA SER A 2 3.17 -17.36 5.24
C SER A 2 2.35 -16.05 5.26
N ARG A 3 1.34 -15.96 6.13
CA ARG A 3 0.52 -14.74 6.26
C ARG A 3 1.38 -13.50 6.53
N ALA A 4 2.45 -13.66 7.31
CA ALA A 4 3.35 -12.55 7.66
C ALA A 4 4.14 -11.99 6.46
N LEU A 5 4.59 -12.85 5.53
CA LEU A 5 5.34 -12.40 4.35
C LEU A 5 4.45 -11.58 3.41
N LEU A 6 3.21 -12.00 3.21
CA LEU A 6 2.27 -11.26 2.36
C LEU A 6 1.87 -9.93 2.99
N ASP A 7 1.75 -9.88 4.32
CA ASP A 7 1.46 -8.64 5.05
C ASP A 7 2.59 -7.61 4.86
N ASP A 8 3.86 -8.03 4.97
CA ASP A 8 5.02 -7.16 4.70
C ASP A 8 5.05 -6.62 3.26
N VAL A 9 4.75 -7.48 2.28
CA VAL A 9 4.63 -7.07 0.87
C VAL A 9 3.55 -5.99 0.69
N VAL A 10 2.42 -6.11 1.40
CA VAL A 10 1.37 -5.10 1.32
C VAL A 10 1.78 -3.80 1.98
N LEU A 11 2.49 -3.82 3.11
CA LEU A 11 2.98 -2.60 3.76
C LEU A 11 3.95 -1.84 2.84
N LYS A 12 4.86 -2.56 2.17
CA LYS A 12 5.74 -2.01 1.12
C LYS A 12 4.97 -1.48 -0.08
N LEU A 13 3.92 -2.18 -0.49
CA LEU A 13 3.05 -1.73 -1.58
C LEU A 13 2.30 -0.44 -1.24
N ILE A 14 1.88 -0.27 0.02
CA ILE A 14 1.24 0.97 0.49
C ILE A 14 2.22 2.14 0.32
N ASP A 15 3.47 2.01 0.77
CA ASP A 15 4.51 3.02 0.55
C ASP A 15 4.68 3.32 -0.94
N ALA A 16 4.88 2.29 -1.76
CA ALA A 16 5.12 2.45 -3.19
C ALA A 16 3.98 3.21 -3.89
N LEU A 17 2.73 2.92 -3.52
CA LEU A 17 1.56 3.59 -4.10
C LEU A 17 1.39 5.02 -3.58
N LEU A 18 1.72 5.28 -2.32
CA LEU A 18 1.73 6.64 -1.77
C LEU A 18 2.82 7.50 -2.42
N ILE A 19 4.02 6.97 -2.62
CA ILE A 19 5.11 7.64 -3.34
C ILE A 19 4.71 7.94 -4.78
N LYS A 20 4.21 6.93 -5.50
CA LYS A 20 3.92 7.05 -6.94
C LYS A 20 2.69 7.91 -7.25
N ASN A 21 1.62 7.77 -6.47
CA ASN A 21 0.31 8.34 -6.80
C ASN A 21 -0.13 9.44 -5.81
N GLY A 22 0.56 9.62 -4.69
CA GLY A 22 0.11 10.46 -3.57
C GLY A 22 -1.15 9.94 -2.85
N HIS A 23 -1.62 8.74 -3.18
CA HIS A 23 -2.80 8.14 -2.58
C HIS A 23 -2.85 6.62 -2.81
N VAL A 24 -3.65 5.95 -1.99
CA VAL A 24 -3.89 4.51 -2.09
C VAL A 24 -5.33 4.16 -1.76
N THR A 25 -5.88 3.18 -2.48
CA THR A 25 -7.17 2.56 -2.21
C THR A 25 -7.01 1.06 -1.97
N SER A 26 -8.02 0.44 -1.36
CA SER A 26 -8.05 -1.02 -1.26
C SER A 26 -8.10 -1.71 -2.62
N ARG A 27 -8.58 -1.02 -3.66
CA ARG A 27 -8.66 -1.54 -5.03
C ARG A 27 -7.29 -1.55 -5.71
N ASP A 28 -6.47 -0.53 -5.44
CA ASP A 28 -5.09 -0.50 -5.91
C ASP A 28 -4.29 -1.65 -5.30
N VAL A 29 -4.44 -1.91 -4.00
CA VAL A 29 -3.81 -3.07 -3.36
C VAL A 29 -4.34 -4.38 -3.95
N TYR A 30 -5.65 -4.52 -4.14
CA TYR A 30 -6.25 -5.70 -4.76
C TYR A 30 -5.64 -6.01 -6.13
N LYS A 31 -5.43 -4.99 -6.97
CA LYS A 31 -4.85 -5.15 -8.30
C LYS A 31 -3.51 -5.88 -8.29
N TYR A 32 -2.68 -5.73 -7.25
CA TYR A 32 -1.33 -6.30 -7.21
C TYR A 32 -1.22 -7.60 -6.41
N VAL A 33 -2.10 -7.84 -5.44
CA VAL A 33 -1.98 -9.00 -4.53
C VAL A 33 -3.27 -9.81 -4.35
N GLY A 34 -4.37 -9.42 -5.00
CA GLY A 34 -5.64 -10.15 -4.98
C GLY A 34 -6.32 -10.21 -3.61
N LEU A 35 -5.92 -9.36 -2.66
CA LEU A 35 -6.40 -9.43 -1.28
C LEU A 35 -7.76 -8.77 -1.10
N GLY A 36 -8.65 -9.48 -0.40
CA GLY A 36 -9.98 -8.98 -0.06
C GLY A 36 -9.96 -7.71 0.81
N ARG A 37 -10.97 -6.86 0.62
CA ARG A 37 -11.10 -5.54 1.27
C ARG A 37 -10.92 -5.56 2.80
N GLN A 38 -11.46 -6.56 3.49
CA GLN A 38 -11.36 -6.66 4.95
C GLN A 38 -9.90 -6.77 5.40
N LYS A 39 -9.11 -7.64 4.74
CA LYS A 39 -7.70 -7.84 5.05
C LYS A 39 -6.88 -6.58 4.75
N VAL A 40 -7.13 -5.94 3.61
CA VAL A 40 -6.45 -4.69 3.24
C VAL A 40 -6.79 -3.56 4.24
N SER A 41 -8.04 -3.48 4.69
CA SER A 41 -8.44 -2.50 5.70
C SER A 41 -7.68 -2.69 7.02
N THR A 42 -7.48 -3.94 7.47
CA THR A 42 -6.66 -4.23 8.65
C THR A 42 -5.21 -3.79 8.42
N LEU A 43 -4.65 -4.02 7.24
CA LEU A 43 -3.28 -3.64 6.92
C LEU A 43 -3.10 -2.11 6.84
N PHE A 44 -4.10 -1.36 6.38
CA PHE A 44 -4.06 0.12 6.50
C PHE A 44 -4.02 0.59 7.95
N GLN A 45 -4.75 -0.06 8.86
CA GLN A 45 -4.69 0.27 10.29
C GLN A 45 -3.33 -0.07 10.89
N ILE A 46 -2.76 -1.22 10.52
CA ILE A 46 -1.40 -1.61 10.95
C ILE A 46 -0.37 -0.59 10.44
N TYR A 47 -0.47 -0.21 9.17
CA TYR A 47 0.39 0.78 8.56
C TYR A 47 0.30 2.13 9.29
N LEU A 48 -0.91 2.62 9.58
CA LEU A 48 -1.10 3.89 10.31
C LEU A 48 -0.59 3.85 11.76
N ASN A 49 -0.73 2.69 12.43
CA ASN A 49 -0.20 2.52 13.78
C ASN A 49 1.34 2.54 13.80
N GLN A 50 1.98 2.05 12.75
CA GLN A 50 3.44 1.99 12.64
C GLN A 50 4.04 3.28 12.06
N ASN A 51 3.32 3.94 11.14
CA ASN A 51 3.66 5.22 10.51
C ASN A 51 2.58 6.28 10.76
N PRO A 52 2.44 6.81 11.99
CA PRO A 52 1.42 7.80 12.29
C PRO A 52 1.59 9.06 11.43
N ASN A 53 0.48 9.69 11.04
CA ASN A 53 0.45 10.91 10.21
C ASN A 53 1.05 10.75 8.81
N SER A 54 1.24 9.54 8.28
CA SER A 54 1.72 9.29 6.91
C SER A 54 0.65 9.52 5.83
N MET A 55 -0.61 9.24 6.15
CA MET A 55 -1.73 9.39 5.25
C MET A 55 -3.03 9.63 6.03
N SER A 56 -4.04 10.19 5.36
CA SER A 56 -5.37 10.43 5.93
C SER A 56 -6.46 9.86 5.03
N TYR A 57 -7.48 9.25 5.63
CA TYR A 57 -8.64 8.79 4.87
C TYR A 57 -9.55 9.96 4.52
N VAL A 58 -9.87 10.13 3.24
CA VAL A 58 -10.79 11.16 2.75
C VAL A 58 -12.12 10.50 2.34
N PRO A 59 -13.18 10.54 3.18
CA PRO A 59 -14.41 9.79 2.93
C PRO A 59 -15.09 10.09 1.59
N GLY A 60 -15.12 11.37 1.20
CA GLY A 60 -15.72 11.80 -0.07
C GLY A 60 -15.01 11.25 -1.31
N LYS A 61 -13.73 10.87 -1.19
CA LYS A 61 -12.92 10.28 -2.26
C LYS A 61 -12.69 8.78 -2.09
N ARG A 62 -13.14 8.20 -0.96
CA ARG A 62 -12.97 6.79 -0.58
C ARG A 62 -11.53 6.28 -0.72
N LYS A 63 -10.55 7.11 -0.39
CA LYS A 63 -9.12 6.81 -0.52
C LYS A 63 -8.30 7.40 0.61
N TYR A 64 -7.15 6.81 0.86
CA TYR A 64 -6.13 7.41 1.71
C TYR A 64 -5.26 8.32 0.86
N ILE A 65 -5.02 9.54 1.32
CA ILE A 65 -4.18 10.52 0.66
C ILE A 65 -2.96 10.75 1.53
N VAL A 66 -1.80 10.83 0.88
CA VAL A 66 -0.53 11.17 1.52
C VAL A 66 -0.64 12.48 2.29
N SER A 67 -0.01 12.56 3.45
CA SER A 67 0.14 13.81 4.19
C SER A 67 1.38 14.58 3.74
N ASP A 68 1.44 15.87 4.07
CA ASP A 68 2.62 16.69 3.77
C ASP A 68 3.88 16.24 4.53
N SER A 69 3.70 15.52 5.66
CA SER A 69 4.78 14.98 6.49
C SER A 69 5.12 13.53 6.16
N PHE A 70 4.62 12.98 5.06
CA PHE A 70 4.83 11.61 4.69
C PHE A 70 6.32 11.27 4.52
N LYS A 71 6.72 10.16 5.12
CA LYS A 71 7.99 9.48 4.88
C LYS A 71 7.70 7.99 4.75
N PRO A 72 8.18 7.32 3.69
CA PRO A 72 7.99 5.89 3.57
C PRO A 72 8.78 5.16 4.67
N GLN A 73 8.24 4.04 5.15
CA GLN A 73 8.78 3.32 6.32
C GLN A 73 9.23 1.89 6.00
N PHE A 74 8.57 1.25 5.05
CA PHE A 74 8.74 -0.14 4.67
C PHE A 74 9.49 -0.30 3.34
N LEU A 75 9.47 0.74 2.49
CA LEU A 75 10.14 0.76 1.19
C LEU A 75 10.98 2.03 1.01
N ASN A 76 12.16 1.91 0.40
CA ASN A 76 12.95 3.08 0.00
C ASN A 76 12.25 3.82 -1.15
N GLU A 77 12.31 5.15 -1.14
CA GLU A 77 11.59 5.98 -2.11
C GLU A 77 11.97 5.65 -3.56
N ASP A 78 13.27 5.49 -3.82
CA ASP A 78 13.84 5.18 -5.15
C ASP A 78 13.44 3.79 -5.68
N GLU A 79 12.92 2.91 -4.82
CA GLU A 79 12.57 1.53 -5.17
C GLU A 79 11.08 1.36 -5.53
N ALA A 80 10.24 2.37 -5.32
CA ALA A 80 8.79 2.28 -5.47
C ALA A 80 8.35 1.72 -6.83
N GLU A 81 8.91 2.25 -7.92
CA GLU A 81 8.52 1.83 -9.26
C GLU A 81 8.99 0.40 -9.60
N ILE A 82 10.22 0.06 -9.21
CA ILE A 82 10.81 -1.27 -9.41
C ILE A 82 10.03 -2.31 -8.61
N PHE A 83 9.66 -1.98 -7.38
CA PHE A 83 8.86 -2.85 -6.53
C PHE A 83 7.49 -3.15 -7.14
N ILE A 84 6.76 -2.12 -7.61
CA ILE A 84 5.46 -2.31 -8.27
C ILE A 84 5.60 -3.20 -9.51
N LYS A 85 6.58 -2.94 -10.38
CA LYS A 85 6.85 -3.77 -11.56
C LYS A 85 7.18 -5.22 -11.17
N SER A 86 7.92 -5.41 -10.09
CA SER A 86 8.25 -6.75 -9.59
C SER A 86 7.01 -7.52 -9.11
N LEU A 87 6.05 -6.83 -8.48
CA LEU A 87 4.77 -7.45 -8.11
C LEU A 87 3.94 -7.84 -9.34
N GLU A 88 3.90 -6.98 -10.37
CA GLU A 88 3.23 -7.31 -11.64
C GLU A 88 3.83 -8.56 -12.29
N ILE A 89 5.17 -8.73 -12.23
CA ILE A 89 5.85 -9.90 -12.78
C ILE A 89 5.57 -11.17 -11.95
N VAL A 90 5.62 -11.07 -10.62
CA VAL A 90 5.53 -12.25 -9.72
C VAL A 90 4.09 -12.69 -9.50
N PHE A 91 3.16 -11.75 -9.32
CA PHE A 91 1.77 -12.02 -9.00
C PHE A 91 0.80 -11.81 -10.17
N GLY A 92 1.24 -11.13 -11.23
CA GLY A 92 0.35 -10.65 -12.27
C GLY A 92 -0.47 -9.43 -11.80
N THR A 93 -1.63 -9.23 -12.44
CA THR A 93 -2.61 -8.22 -12.02
C THR A 93 -4.00 -8.82 -11.91
N PHE A 94 -4.74 -8.40 -10.90
CA PHE A 94 -6.13 -8.79 -10.66
C PHE A 94 -7.08 -7.72 -11.19
N THR A 95 -8.25 -8.12 -11.69
CA THR A 95 -9.28 -7.24 -12.28
C THR A 95 -10.59 -7.29 -11.50
#